data_AF-X0YYG6-F1
#
_entry.id   AF-X0YYG6-F1
#
_cell.length_a   1.000
_cell.length_b   1.000
_cell.length_c   1.000
_cell.angle_alpha   90.00
_cell.angle_beta   90.00
_cell.angle_gamma   90.00
#
_symmetry.space_group_name_H-M   'P 1'
#
loop_
_entity.id
_entity.type
_entity.pdbx_description
1 polymer ?
#
loop_
_entity_poly.entity_id
_entity_poly.type
_entity_poly.pdbx_seq_one_letter_code
_entity_poly.pdbx_strand_id
1 'polypeptide(L)'
;NIQQATARQDYFTPSDAWCETLAWVKDNTPEDSFILSWWDYGYWILRMADREVYVDPCQSKGPVTKVAKMFTSPYQGEREIEADYLILDHSTVTSKFWAIVTWAGEEPSEFYAPAGFDRKLIYHPEYYQCLAVHLYNFDGKAVSPGNDILIGTNPFISPVPLEAVEGYTLVYESRQKIKGLVAARRRTLVSPIKSGCSFL
;
A
#
# COMPACT_ATOMS: atom_id res chain seq x y z
N ASN A 1 17.63 29.20 -24.34
CA ASN A 1 16.99 29.13 -23.01
C ASN A 1 15.50 28.86 -23.18
N ILE A 2 15.13 27.59 -23.29
CA ILE A 2 13.73 27.18 -23.31
C ILE A 2 13.35 26.92 -21.86
N GLN A 3 12.57 27.83 -21.27
CA GLN A 3 11.87 27.56 -20.03
C GLN A 3 10.89 26.42 -20.28
N GLN A 4 11.16 25.25 -19.71
CA GLN A 4 10.17 24.18 -19.64
C GLN A 4 9.09 24.64 -18.67
N ALA A 5 7.92 24.99 -19.20
CA ALA A 5 6.71 25.13 -18.42
C ALA A 5 6.34 23.75 -17.89
N THR A 6 6.63 23.49 -16.62
CA THR A 6 6.15 22.27 -15.94
C THR A 6 4.64 22.39 -15.82
N ALA A 7 3.91 21.60 -16.61
CA ALA A 7 2.46 21.47 -16.46
C ALA A 7 2.17 21.13 -15.00
N ARG A 8 1.27 21.90 -14.36
CA ARG A 8 0.68 21.51 -13.08
C ARG A 8 0.06 20.14 -13.31
N GLN A 9 0.50 19.15 -12.54
CA GLN A 9 -0.06 17.81 -12.61
C GLN A 9 -1.56 17.91 -12.30
N ASP A 10 -2.40 17.68 -13.31
CA ASP A 10 -3.85 17.64 -13.13
C ASP A 10 -4.16 16.51 -12.15
N TYR A 11 -4.89 16.82 -11.07
CA TYR A 11 -5.19 15.90 -9.96
C TYR A 11 -5.89 14.59 -10.39
N PHE A 12 -6.38 14.51 -11.63
CA PHE A 12 -7.12 13.37 -12.18
C PHE A 12 -6.30 12.48 -13.12
N THR A 13 -5.09 12.89 -13.50
CA THR A 13 -4.24 12.13 -14.41
C THR A 13 -3.25 11.28 -13.61
N PRO A 14 -3.10 9.98 -13.93
CA PRO A 14 -2.08 9.15 -13.30
C PRO A 14 -0.70 9.79 -13.50
N SER A 15 0.14 9.75 -12.46
CA SER A 15 1.54 10.14 -12.59
C SER A 15 2.28 9.19 -13.53
N ASP A 16 3.45 9.61 -14.02
CA ASP A 16 4.34 8.71 -14.77
C ASP A 16 4.63 7.41 -14.01
N ALA A 17 4.74 7.49 -12.68
CA ALA A 17 4.94 6.33 -11.83
C ALA A 17 3.75 5.35 -11.88
N TRP A 18 2.52 5.89 -11.84
CA TRP A 18 1.31 5.09 -11.97
C TRP A 18 1.18 4.50 -13.37
N CYS A 19 1.45 5.28 -14.43
CA CYS A 19 1.44 4.78 -15.80
C CYS A 19 2.42 3.61 -15.99
N GLU A 20 3.66 3.76 -15.51
CA GLU A 20 4.69 2.72 -15.59
C GLU A 20 4.28 1.46 -14.82
N THR A 21 3.77 1.64 -13.59
CA THR A 21 3.31 0.55 -12.73
C THR A 21 2.15 -0.21 -13.37
N LEU A 22 1.14 0.49 -13.90
CA LEU A 22 -0.04 -0.13 -14.49
C LEU A 22 0.29 -0.87 -15.79
N ALA A 23 1.23 -0.34 -16.59
CA ALA A 23 1.76 -1.06 -17.75
C ALA A 23 2.49 -2.35 -17.32
N TRP A 24 3.32 -2.28 -16.28
CA TRP A 24 4.00 -3.47 -15.76
C TRP A 24 2.99 -4.51 -15.25
N VAL A 25 1.97 -4.10 -14.49
CA VAL A 25 0.92 -5.00 -13.98
C VAL A 25 0.22 -5.69 -15.15
N LYS A 26 -0.15 -4.95 -16.19
CA LYS A 26 -0.80 -5.50 -17.38
C LYS A 26 0.04 -6.58 -18.08
N ASP A 27 1.34 -6.35 -18.20
CA ASP A 27 2.23 -7.21 -18.98
C ASP A 27 2.82 -8.38 -18.18
N ASN A 28 2.80 -8.32 -16.83
CA ASN A 28 3.56 -9.25 -15.97
C ASN A 28 2.71 -10.01 -14.94
N THR A 29 1.41 -9.74 -14.85
CA THR A 29 0.49 -10.48 -13.95
C THR A 29 -0.53 -11.30 -14.75
N PRO A 30 -1.04 -12.43 -14.25
CA PRO A 30 -2.18 -13.13 -14.87
C PRO A 30 -3.39 -12.21 -15.08
N GLU A 31 -4.16 -12.40 -16.16
CA GLU A 31 -5.34 -11.57 -16.48
C GLU A 31 -6.43 -11.62 -15.40
N ASP A 32 -6.54 -12.76 -14.70
CA ASP A 32 -7.46 -12.99 -13.57
C ASP A 32 -6.87 -12.52 -12.22
N SER A 33 -5.74 -11.82 -12.22
CA SER A 33 -5.12 -11.33 -10.99
C SER A 33 -5.99 -10.31 -10.30
N PHE A 34 -6.20 -10.50 -9.00
CA PHE A 34 -6.97 -9.58 -8.19
C PHE A 34 -6.07 -8.54 -7.51
N ILE A 35 -6.28 -7.27 -7.84
CA ILE A 35 -5.43 -6.17 -7.40
C ILE A 35 -6.12 -5.35 -6.30
N LEU A 36 -5.41 -5.14 -5.20
CA LEU A 36 -5.84 -4.29 -4.09
C LEU A 36 -5.07 -2.97 -4.10
N SER A 37 -5.80 -1.85 -3.99
CA SER A 37 -5.23 -0.51 -3.83
C SER A 37 -6.23 0.38 -3.09
N TRP A 38 -5.82 1.62 -2.77
CA TRP A 38 -6.75 2.62 -2.28
C TRP A 38 -7.79 2.98 -3.36
N TRP A 39 -9.04 3.25 -2.95
CA TRP A 39 -10.19 3.35 -3.85
C TRP A 39 -10.05 4.43 -4.93
N ASP A 40 -9.31 5.51 -4.67
CA ASP A 40 -8.99 6.56 -5.64
C ASP A 40 -8.39 6.00 -6.96
N TYR A 41 -7.70 4.85 -6.89
CA TYR A 41 -6.94 4.28 -7.99
C TYR A 41 -7.65 3.15 -8.73
N GLY A 42 -8.81 2.69 -8.22
CA GLY A 42 -9.53 1.56 -8.79
C GLY A 42 -9.86 1.74 -10.28
N TYR A 43 -10.23 2.96 -10.69
CA TYR A 43 -10.52 3.27 -12.09
C TYR A 43 -9.30 3.13 -13.01
N TRP A 44 -8.13 3.57 -12.56
CA TRP A 44 -6.90 3.48 -13.35
C TRP A 44 -6.47 2.03 -13.54
N ILE A 45 -6.58 1.20 -12.50
CA ILE A 45 -6.28 -0.24 -12.60
C ILE A 45 -7.22 -0.93 -13.58
N LEU A 46 -8.53 -0.72 -13.44
CA LEU A 46 -9.53 -1.29 -14.34
C LEU A 46 -9.28 -0.90 -15.82
N ARG A 47 -8.92 0.36 -16.09
CA ARG A 47 -8.82 0.87 -17.47
C ARG A 47 -7.45 0.72 -18.11
N MET A 48 -6.38 0.81 -17.33
CA MET A 48 -5.01 0.80 -17.86
C MET A 48 -4.34 -0.55 -17.67
N ALA A 49 -4.51 -1.18 -16.50
CA ALA A 49 -3.92 -2.48 -16.21
C ALA A 49 -4.81 -3.65 -16.67
N ASP A 50 -6.10 -3.43 -16.87
CA ASP A 50 -7.07 -4.45 -17.29
C ASP A 50 -7.09 -5.63 -16.28
N ARG A 51 -7.27 -5.29 -15.00
CA ARG A 51 -7.31 -6.23 -13.87
C ARG A 51 -8.51 -5.96 -12.97
N GLU A 52 -9.01 -7.02 -12.34
CA GLU A 52 -10.06 -6.90 -11.32
C GLU A 52 -9.54 -6.17 -10.07
N VAL A 53 -10.41 -5.38 -9.44
CA VAL A 53 -10.10 -4.61 -8.23
C VAL A 53 -11.10 -4.87 -7.12
N TYR A 54 -10.63 -4.90 -5.87
CA TYR A 54 -11.51 -5.11 -4.70
C TYR A 54 -12.42 -3.92 -4.40
N VAL A 55 -11.94 -2.71 -4.63
CA VAL A 55 -12.71 -1.49 -4.41
C VAL A 55 -12.89 -0.77 -5.72
N ASP A 56 -14.14 -0.60 -6.11
CA ASP A 56 -14.52 0.21 -7.24
C ASP A 56 -14.58 1.70 -6.84
N PRO A 57 -14.51 2.63 -7.82
CA PRO A 57 -14.56 4.07 -7.54
C PRO A 57 -15.89 4.55 -6.91
N CYS A 58 -16.90 3.68 -6.80
CA CYS A 58 -18.22 4.02 -6.28
C CYS A 58 -18.27 4.19 -4.75
N GLN A 59 -17.14 4.03 -4.05
CA GLN A 59 -17.02 4.22 -2.59
C GLN A 59 -18.07 3.43 -1.81
N SER A 60 -18.30 2.17 -2.18
CA SER A 60 -19.15 1.29 -1.38
C SER A 60 -18.57 1.20 0.03
N LYS A 61 -19.33 1.66 1.04
CA LYS A 61 -18.82 1.88 2.41
C LYS A 61 -18.16 0.63 3.00
N GLY A 62 -18.73 -0.56 2.76
CA GLY A 62 -18.21 -1.82 3.28
C GLY A 62 -16.80 -2.15 2.76
N PRO A 63 -16.60 -2.30 1.44
CA PRO A 63 -15.30 -2.56 0.85
C PRO A 63 -14.23 -1.53 1.22
N VAL A 64 -14.54 -0.22 1.17
CA VAL A 64 -13.58 0.85 1.52
C VAL A 64 -13.11 0.72 2.97
N THR A 65 -14.03 0.51 3.91
CA THR A 65 -13.67 0.32 5.33
C THR A 65 -12.83 -0.94 5.55
N LYS A 66 -13.08 -2.03 4.81
CA LYS A 66 -12.24 -3.24 4.92
C LYS A 66 -10.82 -3.00 4.43
N VAL A 67 -10.63 -2.31 3.31
CA VAL A 67 -9.30 -1.93 2.81
C VAL A 67 -8.59 -1.01 3.79
N ALA A 68 -9.31 -0.01 4.32
CA ALA A 68 -8.78 0.91 5.30
C ALA A 68 -8.24 0.17 6.54
N LYS A 69 -9.06 -0.72 7.12
CA LYS A 69 -8.65 -1.57 8.25
C LYS A 69 -7.47 -2.47 7.93
N MET A 70 -7.42 -3.04 6.73
CA MET A 70 -6.27 -3.85 6.30
C MET A 70 -5.00 -2.99 6.22
N PHE A 71 -5.08 -1.76 5.73
CA PHE A 71 -3.92 -0.87 5.57
C PHE A 71 -3.40 -0.35 6.91
N THR A 72 -4.29 -0.06 7.88
CA THR A 72 -3.91 0.37 9.22
C THR A 72 -3.57 -0.78 10.17
N SER A 73 -4.01 -2.01 9.85
CA SER A 73 -3.72 -3.18 10.69
C SER A 73 -2.22 -3.42 10.89
N PRO A 74 -1.82 -3.99 12.05
CA PRO A 74 -0.45 -4.40 12.27
C PRO A 74 0.08 -5.34 11.18
N TYR A 75 1.33 -5.14 10.78
CA TYR A 75 1.97 -5.91 9.71
C TYR A 75 2.13 -7.41 10.03
N GLN A 76 2.10 -7.83 11.30
CA GLN A 76 2.10 -9.25 11.70
C GLN A 76 0.69 -9.88 11.72
N GLY A 77 -0.36 -9.09 11.48
CA GLY A 77 -1.75 -9.56 11.57
C GLY A 77 -2.20 -10.44 10.41
N GLU A 78 -3.33 -11.11 10.62
CA GLU A 78 -4.06 -11.79 9.54
C GLU A 78 -4.69 -10.79 8.56
N ARG A 79 -5.03 -11.27 7.36
CA ARG A 79 -5.62 -10.44 6.31
C ARG A 79 -6.98 -11.00 5.91
N GLU A 80 -8.00 -10.16 6.03
CA GLU A 80 -9.37 -10.52 5.60
C GLU A 80 -9.49 -10.55 4.07
N ILE A 81 -8.72 -9.71 3.36
CA ILE A 81 -8.77 -9.61 1.90
C ILE A 81 -7.64 -10.45 1.31
N GLU A 82 -8.01 -11.43 0.46
CA GLU A 82 -7.09 -12.23 -0.33
C GLU A 82 -6.91 -11.62 -1.72
N ALA A 83 -6.02 -10.64 -1.83
CA ALA A 83 -5.57 -10.10 -3.11
C ALA A 83 -4.25 -10.75 -3.54
N ASP A 84 -4.07 -10.92 -4.85
CA ASP A 84 -2.84 -11.46 -5.43
C ASP A 84 -1.72 -10.40 -5.40
N TYR A 85 -2.08 -9.15 -5.70
CA TYR A 85 -1.16 -8.01 -5.67
C TYR A 85 -1.77 -6.82 -4.93
N LEU A 86 -0.90 -6.07 -4.26
CA LEU A 86 -1.19 -4.83 -3.57
C LEU A 86 -0.40 -3.71 -4.25
N ILE A 87 -1.07 -2.61 -4.61
CA ILE A 87 -0.42 -1.39 -5.11
C ILE A 87 -0.53 -0.29 -4.05
N LEU A 88 0.63 0.21 -3.62
CA LEU A 88 0.76 1.33 -2.69
C LEU A 88 1.51 2.48 -3.35
N ASP A 89 1.13 3.71 -3.05
CA ASP A 89 1.81 4.91 -3.49
C ASP A 89 2.19 5.82 -2.32
N HIS A 90 3.00 6.83 -2.61
CA HIS A 90 3.47 7.79 -1.62
C HIS A 90 2.31 8.46 -0.89
N SER A 91 1.24 8.81 -1.61
CA SER A 91 0.14 9.54 -1.02
C SER A 91 -0.68 8.66 -0.07
N THR A 92 -0.81 7.36 -0.33
CA THR A 92 -1.46 6.37 0.55
C THR A 92 -0.84 6.39 1.96
N VAL A 93 0.49 6.45 2.06
CA VAL A 93 1.18 6.44 3.37
C VAL A 93 1.49 7.83 3.93
N THR A 94 1.26 8.90 3.16
CA THR A 94 1.50 10.28 3.62
C THR A 94 0.21 11.10 3.61
N SER A 95 -0.08 11.82 2.53
CA SER A 95 -1.13 12.84 2.46
C SER A 95 -2.57 12.30 2.51
N LYS A 96 -2.78 11.02 2.19
CA LYS A 96 -4.09 10.34 2.24
C LYS A 96 -4.22 9.42 3.46
N PHE A 97 -3.14 9.20 4.21
CA PHE A 97 -3.15 8.29 5.34
C PHE A 97 -4.20 8.67 6.39
N TRP A 98 -4.40 9.97 6.62
CA TRP A 98 -5.47 10.48 7.49
C TRP A 98 -6.86 9.96 7.09
N ALA A 99 -7.17 9.95 5.80
CA ALA A 99 -8.46 9.51 5.29
C ALA A 99 -8.62 7.99 5.46
N ILE A 100 -7.54 7.23 5.24
CA ILE A 100 -7.52 5.77 5.44
C ILE A 100 -7.84 5.46 6.90
N VAL A 101 -7.16 6.11 7.85
CA VAL A 101 -7.40 5.95 9.29
C VAL A 101 -8.86 6.28 9.65
N THR A 102 -9.39 7.40 9.14
CA THR A 102 -10.79 7.77 9.37
C THR A 102 -11.78 6.73 8.80
N TRP A 103 -11.53 6.18 7.61
CA TRP A 103 -12.36 5.13 7.02
C TRP A 103 -12.26 3.78 7.77
N ALA A 104 -11.15 3.52 8.45
CA ALA A 104 -10.98 2.36 9.33
C ALA A 104 -11.81 2.49 10.63
N GLY A 105 -12.23 3.71 10.97
CA GLY A 105 -12.91 4.03 12.24
C GLY A 105 -11.95 4.31 13.39
N GLU A 106 -10.71 4.68 13.06
CA GLU A 106 -9.65 4.98 14.02
C GLU A 106 -9.35 6.50 14.03
N GLU A 107 -8.66 6.97 15.06
CA GLU A 107 -8.33 8.39 15.22
C GLU A 107 -6.92 8.67 14.68
N PRO A 108 -6.74 9.62 13.73
CA PRO A 108 -5.43 9.96 13.18
C PRO A 108 -4.37 10.34 14.22
N SER A 109 -4.80 10.89 15.36
CA SER A 109 -3.91 11.27 16.47
C SER A 109 -3.21 10.09 17.13
N GLU A 110 -3.73 8.86 17.00
CA GLU A 110 -3.06 7.65 17.49
C GLU A 110 -1.78 7.35 16.68
N PHE A 111 -1.75 7.77 15.42
CA PHE A 111 -0.66 7.47 14.49
C PHE A 111 0.34 8.63 14.36
N TYR A 112 -0.14 9.86 14.39
CA TYR A 112 0.71 11.04 14.31
C TYR A 112 0.04 12.28 14.90
N ALA A 113 0.86 13.17 15.43
CA ALA A 113 0.41 14.44 16.00
C ALA A 113 1.23 15.61 15.46
N PRO A 114 0.65 16.81 15.32
CA PRO A 114 1.43 18.01 15.04
C PRO A 114 2.33 18.34 16.24
N ALA A 115 3.58 18.68 15.97
CA ALA A 115 4.56 19.06 16.96
C ALA A 115 5.03 20.50 16.76
N GLY A 116 5.06 21.24 17.87
CA GLY A 116 5.49 22.63 17.90
C GLY A 116 4.58 23.59 17.11
N PHE A 117 5.03 24.83 17.00
CA PHE A 117 4.31 25.89 16.25
C PHE A 117 4.34 25.67 14.73
N ASP A 118 5.36 24.97 14.24
CA ASP A 118 5.59 24.75 12.80
C ASP A 118 4.69 23.66 12.20
N ARG A 119 3.80 23.06 13.01
CA ARG A 119 2.88 21.96 12.61
C ARG A 119 3.58 20.77 11.95
N LYS A 120 4.87 20.54 12.26
CA LYS A 120 5.60 19.39 11.74
C LYS A 120 4.99 18.12 12.33
N LEU A 121 4.68 17.13 11.50
CA LEU A 121 4.13 15.87 11.99
C LEU A 121 5.19 15.06 12.73
N ILE A 122 4.79 14.57 13.88
CA ILE A 122 5.47 13.55 14.67
C ILE A 122 4.69 12.25 14.50
N TYR A 123 5.39 11.18 14.14
CA TYR A 123 4.81 9.85 13.92
C TYR A 123 5.08 8.95 15.13
N HIS A 124 4.02 8.30 15.60
CA HIS A 124 4.04 7.36 16.71
C HIS A 124 4.44 5.95 16.22
N PRO A 125 4.87 5.04 17.11
CA PRO A 125 5.19 3.65 16.76
C PRO A 125 4.11 2.94 15.92
N GLU A 126 2.85 3.20 16.23
CA GLU A 126 1.67 2.60 15.61
C GLU A 126 1.63 2.86 14.09
N TYR A 127 2.05 4.05 13.66
CA TYR A 127 2.16 4.41 12.24
C TYR A 127 3.12 3.48 11.49
N TYR A 128 4.29 3.19 12.06
CA TYR A 128 5.29 2.33 11.43
C TYR A 128 4.90 0.85 11.42
N GLN A 129 4.00 0.45 12.33
CA GLN A 129 3.49 -0.92 12.42
C GLN A 129 2.35 -1.19 11.43
N CYS A 130 1.73 -0.15 10.86
CA CYS A 130 0.70 -0.32 9.83
C CYS A 130 1.25 -1.06 8.62
N LEU A 131 0.49 -2.04 8.11
CA LEU A 131 0.84 -2.83 6.93
C LEU A 131 1.25 -1.96 5.73
N ALA A 132 0.44 -0.95 5.40
CA ALA A 132 0.71 -0.11 4.23
C ALA A 132 2.00 0.68 4.38
N VAL A 133 2.25 1.26 5.56
CA VAL A 133 3.46 2.02 5.86
C VAL A 133 4.67 1.11 5.81
N HIS A 134 4.58 -0.06 6.42
CA HIS A 134 5.70 -0.99 6.48
C HIS A 134 6.08 -1.53 5.07
N LEU A 135 5.08 -1.93 4.27
CA LEU A 135 5.33 -2.40 2.91
C LEU A 135 5.90 -1.31 1.99
N TYR A 136 5.41 -0.07 2.12
CA TYR A 136 5.84 1.01 1.25
C TYR A 136 7.18 1.65 1.67
N ASN A 137 7.35 1.95 2.96
CA ASN A 137 8.52 2.66 3.46
C ASN A 137 9.73 1.74 3.64
N PHE A 138 9.51 0.46 3.95
CA PHE A 138 10.55 -0.49 4.34
C PHE A 138 10.60 -1.75 3.47
N ASP A 139 9.91 -1.75 2.31
CA ASP A 139 9.81 -2.88 1.38
C ASP A 139 9.31 -4.20 2.02
N GLY A 140 8.64 -4.14 3.17
CA GLY A 140 8.29 -5.35 3.91
C GLY A 140 9.43 -6.00 4.70
N LYS A 141 10.59 -5.35 4.83
CA LYS A 141 11.80 -5.92 5.45
C LYS A 141 11.91 -5.52 6.93
N ALA A 142 12.60 -6.36 7.68
CA ALA A 142 12.97 -6.03 9.05
C ALA A 142 13.81 -4.75 9.11
N VAL A 143 13.51 -3.89 10.09
CA VAL A 143 14.20 -2.63 10.36
C VAL A 143 14.83 -2.71 11.73
N SER A 144 16.15 -2.54 11.80
CA SER A 144 16.86 -2.36 13.06
C SER A 144 16.72 -0.92 13.56
N PRO A 145 16.46 -0.68 14.85
CA PRO A 145 16.23 0.66 15.36
C PRO A 145 17.51 1.49 15.26
N GLY A 146 17.34 2.74 14.83
CA GLY A 146 18.46 3.67 14.68
C GLY A 146 18.92 4.32 16.00
N ASN A 147 18.04 4.43 17.01
CA ASN A 147 18.26 5.12 18.31
C ASN A 147 17.20 4.72 19.37
N ASP A 148 17.37 5.13 20.64
CA ASP A 148 16.43 4.91 21.77
C ASP A 148 15.17 5.80 21.76
N ILE A 149 14.90 6.53 20.68
CA ILE A 149 13.77 7.46 20.59
C ILE A 149 12.55 6.69 20.09
N LEU A 150 11.41 6.76 20.80
CA LEU A 150 10.18 6.02 20.42
C LEU A 150 9.34 6.72 19.34
N ILE A 151 9.73 7.92 18.94
CA ILE A 151 8.92 8.83 18.13
C ILE A 151 9.76 9.39 16.98
N GLY A 152 9.21 9.40 15.76
CA GLY A 152 9.94 9.83 14.56
C GLY A 152 9.40 11.13 13.96
N THR A 153 10.26 11.90 13.30
CA THR A 153 9.87 13.12 12.54
C THR A 153 9.94 12.93 11.02
N ASN A 154 10.30 11.73 10.57
CA ASN A 154 10.39 11.33 9.18
C ASN A 154 9.66 9.98 9.01
N PRO A 155 8.60 9.90 8.19
CA PRO A 155 7.84 8.67 8.03
C PRO A 155 8.66 7.52 7.43
N PHE A 156 9.74 7.82 6.71
CA PHE A 156 10.57 6.83 5.99
C PHE A 156 11.74 6.28 6.81
N ILE A 157 11.88 6.68 8.08
CA ILE A 157 12.92 6.17 8.99
C ILE A 157 12.23 5.72 10.28
N SER A 158 12.17 4.41 10.51
CA SER A 158 11.53 3.88 11.71
C SER A 158 12.38 4.19 12.96
N PRO A 159 11.80 4.81 14.00
CA PRO A 159 12.44 4.96 15.30
C PRO A 159 12.41 3.65 16.11
N VAL A 160 11.55 2.70 15.74
CA VAL A 160 11.32 1.44 16.46
C VAL A 160 11.77 0.23 15.63
N PRO A 161 12.19 -0.88 16.27
CA PRO A 161 12.46 -2.13 15.56
C PRO A 161 11.19 -2.64 14.87
N LEU A 162 11.34 -3.16 13.66
CA LEU A 162 10.26 -3.83 12.94
C LEU A 162 10.77 -5.18 12.40
N GLU A 163 9.93 -6.20 12.38
CA GLU A 163 10.22 -7.48 11.74
C GLU A 163 9.76 -7.46 10.27
N ALA A 164 10.14 -8.47 9.49
CA ALA A 164 9.71 -8.56 8.10
C ALA A 164 8.22 -8.93 8.00
N VAL A 165 7.54 -8.42 6.98
CA VAL A 165 6.15 -8.76 6.68
C VAL A 165 6.12 -10.11 5.99
N GLU A 166 5.54 -11.10 6.66
CA GLU A 166 5.38 -12.43 6.07
C GLU A 166 4.34 -12.45 4.95
N GLY A 167 4.58 -13.30 3.95
CA GLY A 167 3.63 -13.54 2.87
C GLY A 167 3.55 -12.44 1.82
N TYR A 168 4.34 -11.36 1.93
CA TYR A 168 4.46 -10.31 0.91
C TYR A 168 5.87 -10.25 0.35
N THR A 169 5.98 -9.92 -0.93
CA THR A 169 7.26 -9.67 -1.59
C THR A 169 7.11 -8.52 -2.56
N LEU A 170 8.05 -7.57 -2.51
CA LEU A 170 8.16 -6.53 -3.50
C LEU A 170 8.48 -7.15 -4.86
N VAL A 171 7.57 -7.00 -5.83
CA VAL A 171 7.75 -7.54 -7.19
C VAL A 171 8.04 -6.45 -8.22
N TYR A 172 7.62 -5.21 -7.92
CA TYR A 172 7.88 -4.08 -8.79
C TYR A 172 7.91 -2.77 -8.02
N GLU A 173 8.87 -1.91 -8.38
CA GLU A 173 9.02 -0.54 -7.91
C GLU A 173 9.24 0.34 -9.14
N SER A 174 8.39 1.36 -9.31
CA SER A 174 8.56 2.33 -10.41
C SER A 174 9.88 3.10 -10.26
N ARG A 175 10.52 3.38 -11.40
CA ARG A 175 11.79 4.12 -11.46
C ARG A 175 11.60 5.63 -11.27
N GLN A 176 10.36 6.09 -11.20
CA GLN A 176 10.01 7.50 -11.06
C GLN A 176 10.13 7.96 -9.60
N LYS A 177 10.32 9.28 -9.40
CA LYS A 177 10.61 9.92 -8.10
C LYS A 177 9.58 9.64 -6.98
N ILE A 178 8.38 9.20 -7.35
CA ILE A 178 7.33 8.79 -6.42
C ILE A 178 7.21 7.28 -6.58
N LYS A 179 7.61 6.49 -5.58
CA LYS A 179 7.53 5.03 -5.68
C LYS A 179 6.07 4.64 -5.91
N GLY A 180 5.78 3.97 -7.02
CA GLY A 180 4.63 3.09 -7.14
C GLY A 180 5.13 1.71 -6.74
N LEU A 181 4.62 1.17 -5.64
CA LEU A 181 5.10 -0.09 -5.07
C LEU A 181 4.05 -1.17 -5.31
N VAL A 182 4.45 -2.25 -5.96
CA VAL A 182 3.63 -3.47 -6.11
C VAL A 182 4.20 -4.54 -5.21
N ALA A 183 3.47 -4.88 -4.16
CA ALA A 183 3.76 -6.04 -3.33
C ALA A 183 2.87 -7.20 -3.77
N ALA A 184 3.46 -8.30 -4.21
CA ALA A 184 2.73 -9.54 -4.45
C ALA A 184 2.55 -10.26 -3.12
N ARG A 185 1.34 -10.74 -2.85
CA ARG A 185 1.13 -11.69 -1.76
C ARG A 185 1.44 -13.08 -2.30
N ARG A 186 2.29 -13.84 -1.62
CA ARG A 186 2.49 -15.24 -1.96
C ARG A 186 1.17 -15.96 -1.66
N ARG A 187 0.42 -16.32 -2.70
CA ARG A 187 -0.73 -17.22 -2.55
C ARG A 187 -0.17 -18.52 -1.96
N THR A 188 -0.46 -18.79 -0.70
CA THR A 188 -0.16 -20.09 -0.10
C THR A 188 -0.99 -21.08 -0.90
N LEU A 189 -0.37 -21.78 -1.83
CA LEU A 189 -1.01 -22.90 -2.51
C LEU A 189 -1.38 -23.88 -1.41
N VAL A 190 -2.65 -23.90 -1.01
CA VAL A 190 -3.21 -25.08 -0.37
C VAL A 190 -2.93 -26.19 -1.37
N SER A 191 -2.08 -27.11 -0.95
CA SER A 191 -1.59 -28.24 -1.75
C SER A 191 -2.72 -28.85 -2.58
N PRO A 192 -2.49 -29.18 -3.87
CA PRO A 192 -3.50 -29.87 -4.65
C PRO A 192 -3.92 -31.12 -3.89
N ILE A 193 -5.24 -31.22 -3.67
CA ILE A 193 -5.90 -32.40 -3.14
C ILE A 193 -5.23 -33.61 -3.79
N LYS A 194 -4.69 -34.52 -2.96
CA LYS A 194 -4.13 -35.78 -3.43
C LYS A 194 -5.17 -36.46 -4.33
N SER A 195 -4.88 -36.45 -5.63
CA SER A 195 -5.44 -37.37 -6.59
C SER A 195 -5.09 -38.79 -6.11
N GLY A 196 -6.10 -39.53 -5.70
CA GLY A 196 -5.93 -40.91 -5.26
C GLY A 196 -7.18 -41.49 -4.61
N CYS A 197 -8.17 -41.88 -5.42
CA CYS A 197 -8.47 -43.31 -5.54
C CYS A 197 -9.41 -43.58 -6.71
N SER A 198 -9.01 -44.57 -7.49
CA SER A 198 -9.60 -45.03 -8.74
C SER A 198 -10.97 -45.67 -8.57
N PHE A 199 -11.73 -45.60 -9.66
CA PHE A 199 -12.69 -46.63 -10.06
C PHE A 199 -12.15 -48.03 -9.78
N LEU A 200 -12.90 -48.81 -9.01
CA LEU A 200 -13.36 -50.18 -9.30
C LEU A 200 -14.50 -50.52 -8.33
#